data_AF-A0AAJ4GH05-F1
#
_entry.id   AF-A0AAJ4GH05-F1
#
_cell.length_a   1.000
_cell.length_b   1.000
_cell.length_c   1.000
_cell.angle_alpha   90.00
_cell.angle_beta   90.00
_cell.angle_gamma   90.00
#
_symmetry.space_group_name_H-M   'P 1'
#
loop_
_entity.id
_entity.type
_entity.pdbx_description
1 polymer ?
#
loop_
_entity_poly.entity_id
_entity_poly.type
_entity_poly.pdbx_seq_one_letter_code
_entity_poly.pdbx_strand_id
1 'polypeptide(L)'
;MTNEVREWLISLACLVVMVIVSFVQWRFALPMGTIGIIEVGGAFGLAAMIGVGLFKGGIVLVAGALIMMLTETADWILALTLLVVALAIAAVVGWRMPLDIHMSASQGITLGLIVGLVYLLTRLVLTVLYAYLLTANWTVSFGFGKIAMAPVLLAALLYAAIVPLAGLGVRHFTEHLSSGGPTKPTGSVEINLSADKDKQQKK
;
A
#
# COMPACT_ATOMS: atom_id res chain seq x y z
N MET A 1 -21.24 -9.85 16.79
CA MET A 1 -20.54 -9.87 15.49
C MET A 1 -19.07 -10.09 15.79
N THR A 2 -18.43 -11.14 15.26
CA THR A 2 -17.04 -11.49 15.59
C THR A 2 -16.06 -10.51 14.94
N ASN A 3 -14.89 -10.30 15.55
CA ASN A 3 -13.88 -9.35 15.06
C ASN A 3 -13.44 -9.66 13.61
N GLU A 4 -13.38 -10.94 13.24
CA GLU A 4 -13.07 -11.38 11.87
C GLU A 4 -14.08 -10.87 10.83
N VAL A 5 -15.38 -10.93 11.12
CA VAL A 5 -16.43 -10.47 10.20
C VAL A 5 -16.32 -8.96 9.98
N ARG A 6 -15.96 -8.21 11.04
CA ARG A 6 -15.78 -6.76 10.93
C ARG A 6 -14.57 -6.40 10.07
N GLU A 7 -13.46 -7.11 10.21
CA GLU A 7 -12.26 -6.89 9.37
C GLU A 7 -12.54 -7.18 7.89
N TRP A 8 -13.27 -8.25 7.58
CA TRP A 8 -13.67 -8.55 6.19
C TRP A 8 -14.62 -7.49 5.62
N LEU A 9 -15.51 -6.93 6.43
CA LEU A 9 -16.37 -5.82 6.03
C LEU A 9 -15.57 -4.56 5.70
N ILE A 10 -14.51 -4.27 6.46
CA ILE A 10 -13.60 -3.15 6.18
C ILE A 10 -12.80 -3.40 4.90
N SER A 11 -12.32 -4.63 4.68
CA SER A 11 -11.68 -5.01 3.41
C SER A 11 -12.62 -4.85 2.22
N LEU A 12 -13.88 -5.27 2.36
CA LEU A 12 -14.90 -5.11 1.33
C LEU A 12 -15.18 -3.63 1.05
N ALA A 13 -15.29 -2.81 2.09
CA ALA A 13 -15.45 -1.36 1.94
C ALA A 13 -14.25 -0.73 1.21
N CYS A 14 -13.02 -1.13 1.53
CA CYS A 14 -11.83 -0.66 0.81
C CYS A 14 -11.85 -1.05 -0.66
N LEU A 15 -12.31 -2.26 -0.98
CA LEU A 15 -12.48 -2.72 -2.36
C LEU A 15 -13.51 -1.85 -3.12
N VAL A 16 -14.66 -1.59 -2.50
CA VAL A 16 -15.70 -0.74 -3.09
C VAL A 16 -15.18 0.68 -3.33
N VAL A 17 -14.48 1.26 -2.35
CA VAL A 17 -13.86 2.59 -2.49
C VAL A 17 -12.83 2.60 -3.62
N MET A 18 -11.95 1.59 -3.68
CA MET A 18 -10.96 1.46 -4.75
C MET A 18 -11.62 1.44 -6.14
N VAL A 19 -12.71 0.69 -6.31
CA VAL A 19 -13.45 0.59 -7.57
C VAL A 19 -14.21 1.88 -7.89
N ILE A 20 -14.85 2.53 -6.93
CA ILE A 20 -15.55 3.79 -7.18
C ILE A 20 -14.55 4.88 -7.59
N VAL A 21 -13.43 4.98 -6.88
CA VAL A 21 -12.39 5.98 -7.16
C VAL A 21 -11.65 5.69 -8.47
N SER A 22 -11.63 4.44 -8.95
CA SER A 22 -11.00 4.14 -10.24
C SER A 22 -11.68 4.81 -11.44
N PHE A 23 -12.98 5.10 -11.34
CA PHE A 23 -13.69 5.88 -12.37
C PHE A 23 -13.30 7.36 -12.37
N VAL A 24 -12.67 7.85 -11.30
CA VAL A 24 -12.14 9.20 -11.22
C VAL A 24 -10.75 9.22 -11.86
N GLN A 25 -10.72 9.29 -13.19
CA GLN A 25 -9.49 9.47 -13.95
C GLN A 25 -9.15 10.95 -14.03
N TRP A 26 -8.00 11.33 -13.49
CA TRP A 26 -7.53 12.70 -13.61
C TRP A 26 -6.83 12.89 -14.95
N ARG A 27 -7.40 13.74 -15.80
CA ARG A 27 -6.87 14.05 -17.14
C ARG A 27 -6.27 15.44 -17.14
N PHE A 28 -5.01 15.54 -17.53
CA PHE A 28 -4.30 16.81 -17.59
C PHE A 28 -3.65 16.97 -18.95
N ALA A 29 -3.86 18.14 -19.58
CA ALA A 29 -3.10 18.53 -20.74
C ALA A 29 -1.72 19.00 -20.27
N LEU A 30 -0.67 18.30 -20.70
CA LEU A 30 0.70 18.72 -20.47
C LEU A 30 1.15 19.65 -21.61
N PRO A 31 2.06 20.60 -21.33
CA PRO A 31 2.56 21.56 -22.34
C PRO A 31 3.12 20.93 -23.61
N MET A 32 3.50 19.64 -23.56
CA MET A 32 4.03 18.85 -24.67
C MET A 32 2.94 18.28 -25.59
N GLY A 33 1.68 18.67 -25.43
CA GLY A 33 0.55 18.17 -26.24
C GLY A 33 0.10 16.76 -25.87
N THR A 34 0.57 16.22 -24.75
CA THR A 34 0.15 14.91 -24.24
C THR A 34 -0.92 15.04 -23.17
N ILE A 35 -1.88 14.12 -23.19
CA ILE A 35 -2.89 13.99 -22.13
C ILE A 35 -2.34 12.97 -21.14
N GLY A 36 -1.94 13.45 -19.95
CA GLY A 36 -1.63 12.59 -18.82
C GLY A 36 -2.92 12.09 -18.20
N ILE A 37 -3.05 10.77 -18.05
CA ILE A 37 -4.12 10.14 -17.30
C ILE A 37 -3.48 9.58 -16.02
N ILE A 38 -4.06 9.91 -14.88
CA ILE A 38 -3.64 9.36 -13.58
C ILE A 38 -4.79 8.53 -13.02
N GLU A 39 -4.57 7.23 -12.87
CA GLU A 39 -5.50 6.31 -12.26
C GLU A 39 -5.31 6.30 -10.73
N VAL A 40 -6.29 6.84 -9.99
CA VAL A 40 -6.18 7.02 -8.53
C VAL A 40 -6.60 5.77 -7.75
N GLY A 41 -7.43 4.90 -8.34
CA GLY A 41 -7.98 3.71 -7.67
C GLY A 41 -6.90 2.79 -7.10
N GLY A 42 -5.80 2.58 -7.83
CA GLY A 42 -4.68 1.73 -7.38
C GLY A 42 -4.04 2.18 -6.06
N ALA A 43 -4.01 3.48 -5.79
CA ALA A 43 -3.45 4.02 -4.54
C ALA A 43 -4.27 3.58 -3.31
N PHE A 44 -5.59 3.49 -3.44
CA PHE A 44 -6.46 3.02 -2.36
C PHE A 44 -6.32 1.52 -2.09
N GLY A 45 -6.08 0.72 -3.14
CA GLY A 45 -5.74 -0.70 -2.96
C GLY A 45 -4.45 -0.90 -2.18
N LEU A 46 -3.41 -0.11 -2.48
CA LEU A 46 -2.14 -0.14 -1.75
C LEU A 46 -2.29 0.38 -0.32
N ALA A 47 -3.11 1.41 -0.11
CA ALA A 47 -3.44 1.91 1.22
C ALA A 47 -4.13 0.84 2.09
N ALA A 48 -5.01 0.02 1.49
CA ALA A 48 -5.69 -1.08 2.18
C ALA A 48 -4.71 -2.14 2.73
N MET A 49 -3.57 -2.36 2.05
CA MET A 49 -2.51 -3.26 2.54
C MET A 49 -1.87 -2.76 3.84
N ILE A 50 -1.79 -1.45 4.03
CA ILE A 50 -1.25 -0.82 5.24
C ILE A 50 -2.31 -0.81 6.36
N GLY A 51 -3.57 -0.53 6.01
CA GLY A 51 -4.64 -0.32 6.97
C GLY A 51 -5.30 -1.60 7.51
N VAL A 52 -5.58 -2.59 6.67
CA VAL A 52 -6.28 -3.83 7.07
C VAL A 52 -5.34 -5.03 7.22
N GLY A 53 -4.06 -4.83 6.87
CA GLY A 53 -3.03 -5.85 6.88
C GLY A 53 -2.69 -6.38 5.48
N LEU A 54 -1.45 -6.86 5.34
CA LEU A 54 -0.85 -7.26 4.06
C LEU A 54 -1.64 -8.34 3.32
N PHE A 55 -2.17 -9.34 4.01
CA PHE A 55 -2.89 -10.45 3.38
C PHE A 55 -4.27 -10.01 2.86
N LYS A 56 -5.11 -9.44 3.73
CA LYS A 56 -6.47 -9.00 3.37
C LYS A 56 -6.41 -7.83 2.37
N GLY A 57 -5.56 -6.84 2.62
CA GLY A 57 -5.34 -5.73 1.69
C GLY A 57 -4.72 -6.17 0.38
N GLY A 58 -3.86 -7.20 0.38
CA GLY A 58 -3.33 -7.80 -0.84
C GLY A 58 -4.42 -8.44 -1.70
N ILE A 59 -5.36 -9.18 -1.09
CA ILE A 59 -6.54 -9.71 -1.79
C ILE A 59 -7.39 -8.57 -2.37
N VAL A 60 -7.63 -7.51 -1.59
CA VAL A 60 -8.36 -6.32 -2.06
C VAL A 60 -7.67 -5.68 -3.26
N LEU A 61 -6.35 -5.51 -3.21
CA LEU A 61 -5.58 -4.95 -4.31
C LEU A 61 -5.69 -5.81 -5.57
N VAL A 62 -5.53 -7.13 -5.46
CA VAL A 62 -5.58 -8.05 -6.61
C VAL A 62 -6.99 -8.07 -7.20
N ALA A 63 -8.02 -8.25 -6.37
CA ALA A 63 -9.41 -8.26 -6.82
C ALA A 63 -9.81 -6.91 -7.43
N GLY A 64 -9.44 -5.81 -6.78
CA GLY A 64 -9.68 -4.46 -7.27
C GLY A 64 -8.96 -4.18 -8.60
N ALA A 65 -7.69 -4.57 -8.73
CA ALA A 65 -6.95 -4.41 -9.98
C ALA A 65 -7.58 -5.20 -11.14
N LEU A 66 -8.06 -6.42 -10.88
CA LEU A 66 -8.80 -7.20 -11.88
C LEU A 66 -10.10 -6.52 -12.29
N ILE A 67 -10.89 -6.00 -11.34
CA ILE A 67 -12.12 -5.26 -11.64
C ILE A 67 -11.79 -3.98 -12.44
N MET A 68 -10.72 -3.28 -12.08
CA MET A 68 -10.28 -2.08 -12.80
C MET A 68 -9.87 -2.40 -14.24
N MET A 69 -9.20 -3.53 -14.47
CA MET A 69 -8.88 -3.99 -15.83
C MET A 69 -10.15 -4.39 -16.61
N LEU A 70 -11.10 -5.08 -15.99
CA LEU A 70 -12.38 -5.46 -16.60
C LEU A 70 -13.26 -4.25 -16.96
N THR A 71 -13.14 -3.16 -16.21
CA THR A 71 -13.85 -1.89 -16.45
C THR A 71 -13.07 -0.92 -17.32
N GLU A 72 -11.92 -1.33 -17.86
CA GLU A 72 -11.00 -0.50 -18.66
C GLU A 72 -10.53 0.78 -17.94
N THR A 73 -10.64 0.82 -16.61
CA THR A 73 -10.16 1.94 -15.78
C THR A 73 -8.67 1.81 -15.42
N ALA A 74 -8.08 0.63 -15.65
CA ALA A 74 -6.65 0.35 -15.48
C ALA A 74 -6.08 -0.47 -16.64
N ASP A 75 -4.84 -0.20 -17.00
CA ASP A 75 -4.07 -1.02 -17.94
C ASP A 75 -3.26 -2.12 -17.24
N TRP A 76 -2.78 -3.09 -18.01
CA TRP A 76 -1.95 -4.18 -17.49
C TRP A 76 -0.61 -3.68 -16.93
N ILE A 77 -0.08 -2.57 -17.48
CA ILE A 77 1.12 -1.91 -16.95
C ILE A 77 0.83 -1.46 -15.52
N LEU A 78 -0.39 -1.01 -15.20
CA LEU A 78 -0.73 -0.46 -13.89
C LEU A 78 -0.89 -1.58 -12.91
N ALA A 79 -1.60 -2.64 -13.30
CA ALA A 79 -1.69 -3.86 -12.50
C ALA A 79 -0.30 -4.39 -12.12
N LEU A 80 0.65 -4.45 -13.07
CA LEU A 80 2.00 -4.93 -12.80
C LEU A 80 2.82 -3.95 -11.94
N THR A 81 2.62 -2.65 -12.13
CA THR A 81 3.23 -1.61 -11.27
C THR A 81 2.72 -1.74 -9.83
N LEU A 82 1.40 -1.87 -9.63
CA LEU A 82 0.79 -2.06 -8.32
C LEU A 82 1.29 -3.34 -7.64
N LEU A 83 1.47 -4.42 -8.40
CA LEU A 83 2.03 -5.67 -7.88
C LEU A 83 3.46 -5.47 -7.34
N VAL A 84 4.33 -4.80 -8.10
CA VAL A 84 5.71 -4.53 -7.65
C VAL A 84 5.73 -3.61 -6.42
N VAL A 85 4.87 -2.59 -6.40
CA VAL A 85 4.74 -1.70 -5.24
C VAL A 85 4.21 -2.46 -4.02
N ALA A 86 3.23 -3.34 -4.20
CA ALA A 86 2.71 -4.20 -3.14
C ALA A 86 3.79 -5.10 -2.53
N LEU A 87 4.66 -5.68 -3.37
CA LEU A 87 5.82 -6.45 -2.93
C LEU A 87 6.83 -5.57 -2.17
N ALA A 88 7.07 -4.34 -2.61
CA ALA A 88 7.93 -3.40 -1.91
C ALA A 88 7.36 -3.03 -0.53
N ILE A 89 6.05 -2.77 -0.42
CA ILE A 89 5.37 -2.55 0.85
C ILE A 89 5.54 -3.78 1.76
N ALA A 90 5.30 -4.98 1.24
CA ALA A 90 5.46 -6.23 1.99
C ALA A 90 6.90 -6.44 2.49
N ALA A 91 7.90 -6.08 1.69
CA ALA A 91 9.31 -6.16 2.04
C ALA A 91 9.71 -5.16 3.14
N VAL A 92 9.23 -3.92 3.06
CA VAL A 92 9.56 -2.86 4.01
C VAL A 92 8.83 -3.02 5.35
N VAL A 93 7.55 -3.37 5.29
CA VAL A 93 6.67 -3.48 6.47
C VAL A 93 6.85 -4.82 7.18
N GLY A 94 7.37 -5.84 6.47
CA GLY A 94 7.49 -7.20 6.94
C GLY A 94 6.17 -7.96 6.78
N TRP A 95 6.25 -9.17 6.22
CA TRP A 95 5.10 -10.00 5.80
C TRP A 95 4.04 -10.27 6.89
N ARG A 96 4.38 -10.08 8.17
CA ARG A 96 3.51 -10.31 9.33
C ARG A 96 3.53 -9.14 10.32
N MET A 97 3.44 -7.90 9.85
CA MET A 97 3.31 -6.78 10.80
C MET A 97 1.97 -6.92 11.56
N PRO A 98 2.00 -7.07 12.91
CA PRO A 98 0.78 -7.06 13.69
C PRO A 98 0.15 -5.67 13.63
N LEU A 99 -1.18 -5.62 13.47
CA LEU A 99 -1.94 -4.37 13.41
C LEU A 99 -1.84 -3.55 14.72
N ASP A 100 -1.31 -4.13 15.81
CA ASP A 100 -1.19 -3.49 17.13
C ASP A 100 -0.03 -2.49 17.27
N ILE A 101 0.83 -2.33 16.26
CA ILE A 101 1.96 -1.37 16.31
C ILE A 101 1.51 -0.03 15.73
N HIS A 102 1.43 1.02 16.56
CA HIS A 102 1.21 2.39 16.05
C HIS A 102 2.36 2.80 15.12
N MET A 103 2.04 3.14 13.88
CA MET A 103 3.01 3.74 12.94
C MET A 103 3.12 5.24 13.22
N SER A 104 4.34 5.74 13.43
CA SER A 104 4.57 7.18 13.55
C SER A 104 4.38 7.87 12.20
N ALA A 105 4.01 9.15 12.22
CA ALA A 105 3.86 9.95 10.99
C ALA A 105 5.13 9.95 10.12
N SER A 106 6.31 9.94 10.75
CA SER A 106 7.61 9.86 10.06
C SER A 106 7.82 8.52 9.31
N GLN A 107 7.38 7.40 9.90
CA GLN A 107 7.41 6.10 9.24
C GLN A 107 6.42 6.04 8.06
N GLY A 108 5.25 6.68 8.20
CA GLY A 108 4.28 6.83 7.11
C GLY A 108 4.84 7.63 5.93
N ILE A 109 5.50 8.76 6.19
CA ILE A 109 6.13 9.57 5.14
C ILE A 109 7.23 8.79 4.42
N THR A 110 8.09 8.10 5.17
CA THR A 110 9.16 7.27 4.58
C THR A 110 8.58 6.18 3.69
N LEU A 111 7.51 5.51 4.14
CA LEU A 111 6.83 4.49 3.36
C LEU A 111 6.19 5.07 2.10
N GLY A 112 5.54 6.23 2.19
CA GLY A 112 4.97 6.95 1.04
C GLY A 112 6.03 7.29 0.00
N LEU A 113 7.18 7.81 0.43
CA LEU A 113 8.30 8.11 -0.46
C LEU A 113 8.83 6.86 -1.17
N ILE A 114 8.97 5.74 -0.46
CA ILE A 114 9.37 4.45 -1.06
C ILE A 114 8.33 4.00 -2.09
N VAL A 115 7.04 4.05 -1.74
CA VAL A 115 5.93 3.69 -2.63
C VAL A 115 5.96 4.52 -3.92
N GLY A 116 6.09 5.84 -3.80
CA GLY A 116 6.18 6.74 -4.95
C GLY A 116 7.41 6.47 -5.81
N LEU A 117 8.57 6.24 -5.19
CA LEU A 117 9.81 5.96 -5.91
C LEU A 117 9.73 4.63 -6.67
N VAL A 118 9.25 3.57 -6.04
CA VAL A 118 9.06 2.26 -6.69
C VAL A 118 8.04 2.38 -7.81
N TYR A 119 6.92 3.07 -7.58
CA TYR A 119 5.92 3.33 -8.61
C TYR A 119 6.54 4.05 -9.82
N LEU A 120 7.27 5.14 -9.59
CA LEU A 120 7.94 5.93 -10.63
C LEU A 120 8.85 5.04 -11.49
N LEU A 121 9.77 4.33 -10.84
CA LEU A 121 10.78 3.53 -11.53
C LEU A 121 10.15 2.37 -12.30
N THR A 122 9.24 1.62 -11.67
CA THR A 122 8.57 0.49 -12.32
C THR A 122 7.74 0.96 -13.51
N ARG A 123 6.96 2.03 -13.36
CA ARG A 123 6.09 2.54 -14.43
C ARG A 123 6.91 3.06 -15.62
N LEU A 124 8.00 3.77 -15.36
CA LEU A 124 8.90 4.24 -16.43
C LEU A 124 9.59 3.07 -17.15
N VAL A 125 10.15 2.12 -16.40
CA VAL A 125 10.83 0.95 -16.97
C VAL A 125 9.86 0.14 -17.84
N LEU A 126 8.66 -0.14 -17.35
CA LEU A 126 7.66 -0.88 -18.12
C LEU A 126 7.18 -0.11 -19.36
N THR A 127 7.07 1.21 -19.28
CA THR A 127 6.71 2.05 -20.43
C THR A 127 7.78 1.95 -21.53
N VAL A 128 9.05 2.07 -21.16
CA VAL A 128 10.18 1.95 -22.11
C VAL A 128 10.27 0.52 -22.66
N LEU A 129 10.13 -0.50 -21.82
CA LEU A 129 10.16 -1.89 -22.25
C LEU A 129 9.00 -2.22 -23.20
N TYR A 130 7.79 -1.75 -22.90
CA TYR A 130 6.64 -1.93 -23.77
C TYR A 130 6.83 -1.25 -25.13
N ALA A 131 7.34 -0.01 -25.13
CA ALA A 131 7.67 0.69 -26.36
C ALA A 131 8.77 -0.05 -27.16
N TYR A 132 9.73 -0.68 -26.49
CA TYR A 132 10.77 -1.48 -27.13
C TYR A 132 10.21 -2.74 -27.78
N LEU A 133 9.30 -3.44 -27.10
CA LEU A 133 8.62 -4.61 -27.66
C LEU A 133 7.83 -4.27 -28.94
N LEU A 134 7.32 -3.04 -29.05
CA LEU A 134 6.56 -2.59 -30.22
C LEU A 134 7.44 -2.05 -31.35
N THR A 135 8.53 -1.35 -31.02
CA THR A 135 9.34 -0.62 -32.01
C THR A 135 10.65 -1.31 -32.37
N ALA A 136 11.07 -2.31 -31.58
CA ALA A 136 12.38 -2.96 -31.63
C ALA A 136 13.57 -1.97 -31.67
N ASN A 137 13.37 -0.74 -31.18
CA ASN A 137 14.32 0.35 -31.29
C ASN A 137 14.44 1.11 -29.95
N TRP A 138 15.62 1.03 -29.34
CA TRP A 138 15.90 1.67 -28.06
C TRP A 138 15.76 3.20 -28.10
N THR A 139 16.22 3.85 -29.17
CA THR A 139 16.16 5.31 -29.29
C THR A 139 14.73 5.82 -29.29
N VAL A 140 13.83 5.14 -30.02
CA VAL A 140 12.40 5.47 -30.06
C VAL A 140 11.74 5.17 -28.71
N SER A 141 12.09 4.04 -28.10
CA SER A 141 11.53 3.60 -26.81
C SER A 141 11.85 4.54 -25.65
N PHE A 142 13.10 5.03 -25.58
CA PHE A 142 13.47 6.07 -24.62
C PHE A 142 12.77 7.41 -24.92
N GLY A 143 12.43 7.68 -26.18
CA GLY A 143 11.59 8.82 -26.55
C GLY A 143 10.22 8.77 -25.85
N PHE A 144 9.56 7.61 -25.86
CA PHE A 144 8.31 7.41 -25.12
C PHE A 144 8.47 7.57 -23.60
N GLY A 145 9.55 7.02 -23.03
CA GLY A 145 9.87 7.21 -21.61
C GLY A 145 10.03 8.68 -21.22
N LYS A 146 10.70 9.49 -22.06
CA LYS A 146 10.85 10.94 -21.85
C LYS A 146 9.51 11.66 -21.88
N ILE A 147 8.62 11.30 -22.79
CA ILE A 147 7.28 11.87 -22.91
C ILE A 147 6.42 11.50 -21.68
N ALA A 148 6.54 10.25 -21.21
CA ALA A 148 5.83 9.75 -20.04
C ALA A 148 6.40 10.23 -18.70
N MET A 149 7.57 10.86 -18.68
CA MET A 149 8.27 11.27 -17.45
C MET A 149 7.42 12.19 -16.56
N ALA A 150 6.90 13.28 -17.12
CA ALA A 150 6.10 14.25 -16.37
C ALA A 150 4.79 13.65 -15.78
N PRO A 151 3.94 12.95 -16.56
CA PRO A 151 2.71 12.38 -16.00
C PRO A 151 2.99 11.27 -14.99
N VAL A 152 4.02 10.43 -15.24
CA VAL A 152 4.38 9.35 -14.31
C VAL A 152 4.97 9.91 -13.02
N LEU A 153 5.75 10.99 -13.08
CA LEU A 153 6.26 11.68 -11.88
C LEU A 153 5.13 12.27 -11.04
N LEU A 154 4.16 12.92 -11.69
CA LEU A 154 2.99 13.47 -11.00
C LEU A 154 2.16 12.35 -10.34
N ALA A 155 1.94 11.24 -11.05
CA ALA A 155 1.27 10.07 -10.50
C ALA A 155 2.05 9.47 -9.32
N ALA A 156 3.37 9.33 -9.43
CA ALA A 156 4.22 8.82 -8.36
C ALA A 156 4.14 9.68 -7.08
N LEU A 157 4.17 11.01 -7.23
CA LEU A 157 4.00 11.95 -6.11
C LEU A 157 2.61 11.83 -5.49
N LEU A 158 1.57 11.69 -6.31
CA LEU A 158 0.22 11.50 -5.84
C LEU A 158 0.08 10.19 -5.05
N TYR A 159 0.64 9.10 -5.55
CA TYR A 159 0.68 7.81 -4.85
C TYR A 159 1.49 7.90 -3.55
N ALA A 160 2.62 8.62 -3.56
CA ALA A 160 3.44 8.85 -2.37
C ALA A 160 2.69 9.58 -1.25
N ALA A 161 1.73 10.45 -1.61
CA ALA A 161 0.90 11.16 -0.65
C ALA A 161 -0.33 10.34 -0.24
N ILE A 162 -1.09 9.81 -1.19
CA ILE A 162 -2.37 9.14 -0.92
C ILE A 162 -2.17 7.84 -0.14
N VAL A 163 -1.20 7.01 -0.54
CA VAL A 163 -1.01 5.67 0.05
C VAL A 163 -0.75 5.74 1.57
N PRO A 164 0.17 6.56 2.10
CA PRO A 164 0.35 6.66 3.54
C PRO A 164 -0.79 7.40 4.24
N LEU A 165 -1.38 8.45 3.64
CA LEU A 165 -2.49 9.18 4.27
C LEU A 165 -3.73 8.30 4.43
N ALA A 166 -4.16 7.65 3.35
CA ALA A 166 -5.28 6.72 3.39
C ALA A 166 -4.94 5.46 4.20
N GLY A 167 -3.72 4.96 4.08
CA GLY A 167 -3.26 3.77 4.81
C GLY A 167 -3.26 3.97 6.32
N LEU A 168 -2.71 5.08 6.81
CA LEU A 168 -2.73 5.45 8.23
C LEU A 168 -4.14 5.79 8.71
N GLY A 169 -4.95 6.46 7.88
CA GLY A 169 -6.35 6.75 8.20
C GLY A 169 -7.16 5.47 8.43
N VAL A 170 -7.03 4.48 7.53
CA VAL A 170 -7.68 3.17 7.70
C VAL A 170 -7.11 2.42 8.90
N ARG A 171 -5.78 2.48 9.11
CA ARG A 171 -5.10 1.85 10.24
C ARG A 171 -5.62 2.36 11.60
N HIS A 172 -5.90 3.66 11.71
CA HIS A 172 -6.47 4.24 12.94
C HIS A 172 -7.82 3.62 13.33
N PHE A 173 -8.65 3.27 12.35
CA PHE A 173 -9.94 2.60 12.58
C PHE A 173 -9.81 1.09 12.84
N THR A 174 -8.74 0.46 12.39
CA THR A 174 -8.52 -1.00 12.52
C THR A 174 -7.63 -1.39 13.70
N GLU A 175 -6.76 -0.51 14.19
CA GLU A 175 -5.90 -0.72 15.37
C GLU A 175 -6.71 -1.10 16.62
N HIS A 176 -7.92 -0.56 16.78
CA HIS A 176 -8.80 -0.86 17.91
C HIS A 176 -9.55 -2.20 17.79
N LEU A 177 -9.49 -2.87 16.63
CA LEU A 177 -10.17 -4.14 16.39
C LEU A 177 -9.31 -5.37 16.68
N SER A 178 -7.99 -5.20 16.59
CA SER A 178 -7.02 -6.26 16.90
C SER A 178 -6.79 -6.44 18.41
N SER A 179 -7.23 -5.51 19.26
CA SER A 179 -7.05 -5.58 20.73
C SER A 179 -7.95 -6.62 21.45
N GLY A 180 -8.55 -7.56 20.71
CA GLY A 180 -9.40 -8.63 21.24
C GLY A 180 -8.66 -9.89 21.72
N GLY A 181 -7.33 -9.86 21.85
CA GLY A 181 -6.53 -10.88 22.54
C GLY A 181 -6.29 -10.48 24.00
N PRO A 182 -6.18 -11.44 24.94
CA PRO A 182 -6.31 -11.19 26.37
C PRO A 182 -5.36 -10.09 26.83
N THR A 183 -5.93 -9.11 27.54
CA THR A 183 -5.23 -8.06 28.28
C THR A 183 -3.90 -8.58 28.82
N LYS A 184 -2.80 -8.18 28.18
CA LYS A 184 -1.47 -8.30 28.75
C LYS A 184 -1.55 -7.57 30.10
N PRO A 185 -1.29 -8.22 31.25
CA PRO A 185 -1.44 -7.56 32.52
C PRO A 185 -0.46 -6.38 32.56
N THR A 186 -1.02 -5.17 32.52
CA THR A 186 -0.37 -3.93 32.92
C THR A 186 -0.10 -4.01 34.41
N GLY A 187 1.04 -4.57 34.76
CA GLY A 187 1.62 -4.55 36.08
C GLY A 187 3.11 -4.75 35.91
N SER A 188 3.91 -3.84 36.46
CA SER A 188 5.35 -4.03 36.59
C SER A 188 5.59 -5.38 37.25
N VAL A 189 6.22 -6.30 36.52
CA VAL A 189 6.79 -7.49 37.15
C VAL A 189 8.01 -6.99 37.93
N GLU A 190 7.79 -6.54 39.16
CA GLU A 190 8.85 -6.45 40.15
C GLU A 190 9.29 -7.87 40.45
N ILE A 191 10.36 -8.30 39.77
CA ILE A 191 11.06 -9.53 40.14
C ILE A 191 11.75 -9.22 41.47
N ASN A 192 11.03 -9.45 42.56
CA ASN A 192 11.56 -9.31 43.91
C ASN A 192 12.45 -10.52 44.21
N LEU A 193 13.73 -10.43 43.81
CA LEU A 193 14.77 -11.46 44.02
C LEU A 193 15.17 -11.65 45.51
N SER A 194 14.45 -11.04 46.45
CA SER A 194 14.76 -11.14 47.88
C SER A 194 14.02 -12.27 48.61
N ALA A 195 13.07 -12.96 47.96
CA ALA A 195 12.29 -14.02 48.60
C ALA A 195 12.94 -15.43 48.55
N ASP A 196 14.10 -15.58 47.89
CA ASP A 196 14.73 -16.89 47.70
C ASP A 196 15.86 -17.20 48.70
N LYS A 197 15.96 -16.43 49.79
CA LYS A 197 16.91 -16.69 50.88
C LYS A 197 16.33 -17.33 52.14
N ASP A 198 15.00 -17.37 52.31
CA ASP A 198 14.40 -17.88 53.56
C ASP A 198 13.85 -19.31 53.49
N LYS A 199 13.92 -19.98 52.34
CA LYS A 199 13.45 -21.39 52.22
C LYS A 199 14.54 -22.46 52.27
N GLN A 200 15.82 -22.10 52.45
CA GLN A 200 16.91 -23.08 52.60
C GLN A 200 17.38 -23.33 54.04
N GLN A 201 16.73 -22.79 55.08
CA GLN A 201 17.14 -23.05 56.48
C GLN A 201 16.16 -23.82 57.36
N LYS A 202 15.01 -24.29 56.85
CA LYS A 202 14.15 -25.22 57.62
C LYS A 202 13.46 -26.26 56.74
N LYS A 203 14.17 -27.35 56.45
CA LYS A 203 13.77 -28.73 56.75
C LYS A 203 14.81 -29.72 56.25
#